data_AF-A0A928ESI7-F1
#
_entry.id   AF-A0A928ESI7-F1
#
_cell.length_a   1.000
_cell.length_b   1.000
_cell.length_c   1.000
_cell.angle_alpha   90.00
_cell.angle_beta   90.00
_cell.angle_gamma   90.00
#
_symmetry.space_group_name_H-M   'P 1'
#
loop_
_entity.id
_entity.type
_entity.pdbx_description
1 polymer ?
#
loop_
_entity_poly.entity_id
_entity_poly.type
_entity_poly.pdbx_seq_one_letter_code
_entity_poly.pdbx_strand_id
1 'polypeptide(L)'
;MSRESIKLIKQTEQEAERILREAQEKAAQMVADAKENGEALCENTERETIAAAKQVITQLRERAENMRERLDAEARQEASGMVRQATLRKRSAEKIVIRGLASKCR
;
A
#
# COMPACT_ATOMS: atom_id res chain seq x y z
N MET A 1 -14.51 73.46 -17.78
CA MET A 1 -13.65 72.26 -17.84
C MET A 1 -12.69 72.41 -19.02
N SER A 2 -11.38 72.35 -18.78
CA SER A 2 -10.37 72.51 -19.84
C SER A 2 -10.40 71.32 -20.81
N ARG A 3 -10.17 71.57 -22.11
CA ARG A 3 -10.08 70.55 -23.17
C ARG A 3 -9.00 69.50 -22.87
N GLU A 4 -7.99 69.88 -22.12
CA GLU A 4 -6.89 69.01 -21.67
C GLU A 4 -7.36 67.99 -20.63
N SER A 5 -8.22 68.41 -19.70
CA SER A 5 -8.80 67.51 -18.69
C SER A 5 -9.61 66.38 -19.33
N ILE A 6 -10.36 66.68 -20.40
CA ILE A 6 -11.15 65.67 -21.15
C ILE A 6 -10.23 64.71 -21.91
N LYS A 7 -9.12 65.19 -22.49
CA LYS A 7 -8.12 64.33 -23.14
C LYS A 7 -7.44 63.40 -22.15
N LEU A 8 -7.07 63.92 -20.99
CA LEU A 8 -6.42 63.14 -19.93
C LEU A 8 -7.33 62.02 -19.42
N ILE A 9 -8.61 62.33 -19.17
CA ILE A 9 -9.61 61.33 -18.74
C ILE A 9 -9.72 60.19 -19.76
N LYS A 10 -9.84 60.50 -21.05
CA LYS A 10 -9.90 59.47 -22.11
C LYS A 10 -8.64 58.60 -22.19
N GLN A 11 -7.46 59.20 -22.00
CA GLN A 11 -6.21 58.44 -21.99
C GLN A 11 -6.14 57.51 -20.78
N THR A 12 -6.54 57.99 -19.59
CA THR A 12 -6.58 57.15 -18.38
C THR A 12 -7.63 56.04 -18.48
N GLU A 13 -8.77 56.27 -19.12
CA GLU A 13 -9.78 55.23 -19.37
C GLU A 13 -9.24 54.13 -20.30
N GLN A 14 -8.55 54.51 -21.39
CA GLN A 14 -7.92 53.55 -22.30
C GLN A 14 -6.81 52.74 -21.63
N GLU A 15 -6.00 53.39 -20.80
CA GLU A 15 -4.94 52.71 -20.05
C GLU A 15 -5.52 51.75 -19.00
N ALA A 16 -6.57 52.16 -18.29
CA ALA A 16 -7.29 51.31 -17.34
C ALA A 16 -7.93 50.10 -18.04
N GLU A 17 -8.56 50.29 -19.21
CA GLU A 17 -9.09 49.18 -20.00
C GLU A 17 -8.00 48.21 -20.43
N ARG A 18 -6.83 48.72 -20.85
CA ARG A 18 -5.70 47.87 -21.25
C ARG A 18 -5.21 47.03 -20.06
N ILE A 19 -5.01 47.66 -18.90
CA ILE A 19 -4.60 46.97 -17.68
C ILE A 19 -5.62 45.91 -17.28
N LEU A 20 -6.91 46.20 -17.37
CA LEU A 20 -7.96 45.23 -17.06
C LEU A 20 -7.93 44.03 -17.99
N ARG A 21 -7.74 44.23 -19.31
CA ARG A 21 -7.61 43.12 -20.26
C ARG A 21 -6.38 42.27 -19.98
N GLU A 22 -5.23 42.89 -19.78
CA GLU A 22 -3.99 42.16 -19.46
C GLU A 22 -4.12 41.36 -18.14
N ALA A 23 -4.79 41.93 -17.14
CA ALA A 23 -5.04 41.24 -15.88
C ALA A 23 -5.99 40.05 -16.06
N GLN A 24 -7.04 40.20 -16.89
CA GLN A 24 -7.97 39.12 -17.20
C GLN A 24 -7.29 37.98 -17.98
N GLU A 25 -6.46 38.31 -18.96
CA GLU A 25 -5.69 37.32 -19.73
C GLU A 25 -4.72 36.55 -18.85
N LYS A 26 -3.96 37.25 -17.99
CA LYS A 26 -3.06 36.60 -17.03
C LYS A 26 -3.81 35.72 -16.05
N ALA A 27 -4.95 36.17 -15.53
CA ALA A 27 -5.77 35.37 -14.63
C ALA A 27 -6.31 34.10 -15.34
N ALA A 28 -6.74 34.23 -16.60
CA ALA A 28 -7.19 33.09 -17.38
C ALA A 28 -6.05 32.08 -17.65
N GLN A 29 -4.85 32.56 -17.98
CA GLN A 29 -3.67 31.72 -18.14
C GLN A 29 -3.31 31.01 -16.83
N MET A 30 -3.25 31.73 -15.71
CA MET A 30 -2.96 31.13 -14.41
C MET A 30 -3.96 30.03 -14.02
N VAL A 31 -5.25 30.21 -14.33
CA VAL A 31 -6.27 29.19 -14.08
C VAL A 31 -6.10 27.99 -15.01
N ALA A 32 -5.74 28.21 -16.28
CA ALA A 32 -5.46 27.11 -17.22
C ALA A 32 -4.24 26.30 -16.76
N ASP A 33 -3.14 26.97 -16.43
CA ASP A 33 -1.90 26.35 -15.95
C ASP A 33 -2.15 25.59 -14.64
N ALA A 34 -2.93 26.15 -13.72
CA ALA A 34 -3.26 25.49 -12.46
C ALA A 34 -4.07 24.20 -12.68
N LYS A 35 -4.98 24.19 -13.67
CA LYS A 35 -5.75 23.00 -14.03
C LYS A 35 -4.85 21.93 -14.64
N GLU A 36 -4.05 22.29 -15.63
CA GLU A 36 -3.15 21.34 -16.30
C GLU A 36 -2.15 20.72 -15.32
N ASN A 37 -1.52 21.55 -14.49
CA ASN A 37 -0.60 21.07 -13.46
C ASN A 37 -1.31 20.21 -12.40
N GLY A 38 -2.55 20.58 -12.02
CA GLY A 38 -3.36 19.81 -11.09
C GLY A 38 -3.72 18.43 -11.64
N GLU A 39 -4.15 18.36 -12.90
CA GLU A 39 -4.47 17.12 -13.60
C GLU A 39 -3.23 16.22 -13.72
N ALA A 40 -2.10 16.78 -14.15
CA ALA A 40 -0.83 16.04 -14.23
C ALA A 40 -0.37 15.53 -12.86
N LEU A 41 -0.54 16.33 -11.80
CA LEU A 41 -0.20 15.91 -10.43
C LEU A 41 -1.11 14.77 -9.96
N CYS A 42 -2.42 14.84 -10.24
CA CYS A 42 -3.37 13.78 -9.93
C CYS A 42 -3.01 12.48 -10.65
N GLU A 43 -2.76 12.53 -11.96
CA GLU A 43 -2.36 11.34 -12.73
C GLU A 43 -1.05 10.71 -12.21
N ASN A 44 -0.05 11.53 -11.91
CA ASN A 44 1.22 11.04 -11.37
C ASN A 44 1.02 10.40 -9.99
N THR A 45 0.26 11.05 -9.11
CA THR A 45 -0.06 10.52 -7.78
C THR A 45 -0.83 9.20 -7.88
N GLU A 46 -1.80 9.08 -8.80
CA GLU A 46 -2.52 7.83 -9.03
C GLU A 46 -1.59 6.71 -9.51
N ARG A 47 -0.68 6.99 -10.45
CA ARG A 47 0.30 6.00 -10.91
C ARG A 47 1.23 5.55 -9.78
N GLU A 48 1.75 6.49 -8.99
CA GLU A 48 2.65 6.20 -7.87
C GLU A 48 1.95 5.38 -6.78
N THR A 49 0.72 5.75 -6.41
CA THR A 49 -0.06 5.03 -5.41
C THR A 49 -0.42 3.62 -5.86
N ILE A 50 -0.79 3.43 -7.13
CA ILE A 50 -1.02 2.09 -7.70
C ILE A 50 0.28 1.25 -7.67
N ALA A 51 1.41 1.84 -8.03
CA ALA A 51 2.70 1.16 -8.00
C ALA A 51 3.10 0.76 -6.56
N ALA A 52 2.96 1.68 -5.60
CA ALA A 52 3.21 1.42 -4.19
C ALA A 52 2.28 0.33 -3.64
N ALA A 53 0.98 0.37 -3.97
CA ALA A 53 0.02 -0.66 -3.56
C ALA A 53 0.40 -2.05 -4.11
N LYS A 54 0.82 -2.14 -5.37
CA LYS A 54 1.31 -3.39 -5.98
C LYS A 54 2.55 -3.93 -5.28
N GLN A 55 3.49 -3.06 -4.90
CA GLN A 55 4.69 -3.44 -4.14
C GLN A 55 4.31 -3.99 -2.77
N VAL A 56 3.42 -3.32 -2.04
CA VAL A 56 2.95 -3.78 -0.72
C VAL A 56 2.26 -5.14 -0.83
N ILE A 57 1.38 -5.34 -1.82
CA ILE A 57 0.72 -6.64 -2.04
C ILE A 57 1.75 -7.74 -2.32
N THR A 58 2.77 -7.44 -3.12
CA THR A 58 3.84 -8.41 -3.43
C THR A 58 4.62 -8.80 -2.19
N GLN A 59 5.04 -7.83 -1.38
CA GLN A 59 5.73 -8.07 -0.11
C GLN A 59 4.87 -8.87 0.87
N LEU A 60 3.56 -8.60 0.93
CA LEU A 60 2.64 -9.36 1.78
C LEU A 60 2.52 -10.81 1.32
N ARG A 61 2.46 -11.06 0.01
CA ARG A 61 2.44 -12.43 -0.53
C ARG A 61 3.72 -13.19 -0.21
N GLU A 62 4.88 -12.57 -0.40
CA GLU A 62 6.17 -13.17 -0.05
C GLU A 62 6.26 -13.48 1.45
N ARG A 63 5.83 -12.56 2.31
CA ARG A 63 5.80 -12.79 3.77
C ARG A 63 4.84 -13.92 4.14
N ALA A 64 3.65 -13.97 3.53
CA ALA A 64 2.68 -15.02 3.76
C ALA A 64 3.23 -16.39 3.35
N GLU A 65 3.89 -16.47 2.19
CA GLU A 65 4.50 -17.71 1.70
C GLU A 65 5.61 -18.18 2.64
N ASN A 66 6.51 -17.27 3.04
CA ASN A 66 7.58 -17.57 3.99
C ASN A 66 7.03 -18.04 5.35
N MET A 67 5.93 -17.46 5.83
CA MET A 67 5.27 -17.92 7.06
C MET A 67 4.66 -19.30 6.87
N ARG A 68 4.02 -19.56 5.72
CA ARG A 68 3.44 -20.87 5.42
C ARG A 68 4.52 -21.96 5.41
N GLU A 69 5.62 -21.72 4.72
CA GLU A 69 6.74 -22.68 4.65
C GLU A 69 7.33 -22.98 6.03
N ARG A 70 7.48 -21.97 6.88
CA ARG A 70 7.95 -22.15 8.26
C ARG A 70 6.98 -22.99 9.08
N LEU A 71 5.69 -22.68 9.03
CA LEU A 71 4.67 -23.43 9.74
C LEU A 71 4.58 -24.87 9.25
N ASP A 72 4.70 -25.11 7.93
CA ASP A 72 4.72 -26.45 7.36
C ASP A 72 5.94 -27.25 7.84
N ALA A 73 7.12 -26.61 7.92
CA ALA A 73 8.33 -27.24 8.43
C ALA A 73 8.21 -27.58 9.93
N GLU A 74 7.72 -26.64 10.74
CA GLU A 74 7.46 -26.84 12.17
C GLU A 74 6.44 -27.96 12.40
N ALA A 75 5.31 -27.94 11.69
CA ALA A 75 4.28 -28.97 11.79
C ALA A 75 4.81 -30.37 11.43
N ARG A 76 5.65 -30.49 10.39
CA ARG A 76 6.31 -31.75 10.02
C ARG A 76 7.26 -32.23 11.12
N GLN A 77 8.03 -31.31 11.71
CA GLN A 77 8.95 -31.62 12.79
C GLN A 77 8.18 -32.11 14.02
N GLU A 78 7.12 -31.41 14.44
CA GLU A 78 6.27 -31.81 15.55
C GLU A 78 5.60 -33.16 15.32
N ALA A 79 5.02 -33.38 14.13
CA ALA A 79 4.42 -34.65 13.77
C ALA A 79 5.43 -35.81 13.85
N SER A 80 6.66 -35.60 13.37
CA SER A 80 7.72 -36.61 13.48
C SER A 80 8.10 -36.91 14.94
N GLY A 81 8.13 -35.87 15.78
CA GLY A 81 8.35 -35.99 17.22
C GLY A 81 7.25 -36.80 17.91
N MET A 82 5.99 -36.51 17.58
CA MET A 82 4.83 -37.25 18.10
C MET A 82 4.88 -38.72 17.70
N VAL A 83 5.17 -39.04 16.43
CA VAL A 83 5.28 -40.43 15.96
C VAL A 83 6.39 -41.18 16.71
N ARG A 84 7.55 -40.53 16.90
CA ARG A 84 8.66 -41.12 17.67
C ARG A 84 8.26 -41.39 19.12
N GLN A 85 7.62 -40.43 19.78
CA GLN A 85 7.14 -40.60 21.15
C GLN A 85 6.06 -41.70 21.26
N ALA A 86 5.11 -41.73 20.34
CA ALA A 86 4.06 -42.75 20.29
C ALA A 86 4.66 -44.15 20.12
N THR A 87 5.66 -44.30 19.25
CA THR A 87 6.37 -45.56 19.03
C THR A 87 7.10 -46.04 20.28
N LEU A 88 7.77 -45.14 21.01
CA LEU A 88 8.44 -45.46 22.27
C LEU A 88 7.45 -45.88 23.35
N ARG A 89 6.33 -45.14 23.48
CA ARG A 89 5.26 -45.47 24.43
C ARG A 89 4.62 -46.81 24.11
N LYS A 90 4.36 -47.10 22.83
CA LYS A 90 3.85 -48.40 22.37
C LYS A 90 4.77 -49.55 22.82
N ARG A 91 6.08 -49.46 22.55
CA ARG A 91 7.06 -50.49 22.98
C ARG A 91 7.10 -50.65 24.51
N SER A 92 6.98 -49.55 25.26
CA SER A 92 6.93 -49.60 26.72
C SER A 92 5.65 -50.30 27.21
N ALA A 93 4.50 -49.94 26.65
CA ALA A 93 3.21 -50.56 26.96
C ALA A 93 3.20 -52.06 26.62
N GLU A 94 3.73 -52.47 25.47
CA GLU A 94 3.89 -53.88 25.09
C GLU A 94 4.67 -54.66 26.15
N LYS A 95 5.80 -54.12 26.64
CA LYS A 95 6.59 -54.75 27.70
C LYS A 95 5.82 -54.89 29.02
N ILE A 96 5.03 -53.88 29.39
CA ILE A 96 4.22 -53.90 30.61
C ILE A 96 3.15 -54.99 30.50
N VAL A 97 2.44 -55.07 29.36
CA VAL A 97 1.41 -56.09 29.11
C VAL A 97 2.00 -57.48 29.15
N ILE A 98 3.12 -57.72 28.46
CA ILE A 98 3.78 -59.04 28.45
C ILE A 98 4.18 -59.47 29.88
N ARG A 99 4.77 -58.56 30.68
CA ARG A 99 5.11 -58.88 32.08
C ARG A 99 3.87 -59.20 32.91
N GLY A 100 2.80 -58.42 32.76
CA GLY A 100 1.54 -58.63 33.48
C GLY A 100 0.85 -59.94 33.12
N LEU A 101 0.94 -60.38 31.85
CA LEU A 101 0.47 -61.69 31.41
C LEU A 101 1.33 -62.81 31.99
N ALA A 102 2.66 -62.69 31.89
CA ALA A 102 3.59 -63.69 32.41
C ALA A 102 3.45 -63.89 33.93
N SER A 103 3.14 -62.85 34.70
CA SER A 103 2.88 -62.94 36.15
C SER A 103 1.54 -63.59 36.49
N LYS A 104 0.58 -63.63 35.57
CA LYS A 104 -0.74 -64.28 35.77
C LYS A 104 -0.75 -65.75 35.34
N CYS A 105 0.23 -66.19 34.55
CA CYS A 105 0.37 -67.57 34.09
C CYS A 105 1.32 -68.43 34.94
N ARG A 106 1.82 -67.90 36.06
CA ARG A 106 2.45 -68.66 37.16
C ARG A 106 1.48 -68.73 38.32
#